data_AF-A0A357IR23-F1
#
_entry.id   AF-A0A357IR23-F1
#
_cell.length_a   1.000
_cell.length_b   1.000
_cell.length_c   1.000
_cell.angle_alpha   90.00
_cell.angle_beta   90.00
_cell.angle_gamma   90.00
#
_symmetry.space_group_name_H-M   'P 1'
#
loop_
_entity.id
_entity.type
_entity.pdbx_description
1 polymer ?
#
loop_
_entity_poly.entity_id
_entity_poly.type
_entity_poly.pdbx_seq_one_letter_code
_entity_poly.pdbx_strand_id
1 'polypeptide(L)'
;MKKKMIELALIGFASASLILAGCQQAHSEGESSSAPSSDASSISNSDDPGDVPVSHRKIKLTSPKEGETIAITPKPLLDYLSSKTEGETAKALLEAQKNRDITCTSVKLSWEKDGSANYTVYIDENENFSDPVEVKVSSLSNVYEAYNLVPNKTYFWKVKGTRSHDISDVSSFKTSGSSVRFVRASNASNIRDLGGWNAEGGASLEYGKLFRGGLLNNYNGYGGLDENGKKVFNSELKIRTEIDLRDGDRNDGEQRECCFDSSKKYIRAQIGQYNRILDPDNYASALGYRSFQDFANDGQQANKFYANDGITVRSLRKIFDALSEESNYPVYFHCDSGADRTGTLAFLLEGLLGVSYEDMVRDYELTSFSKFGDRYRSRLKEDKSGFDDSGVYKDEGGAYIGFGKFAKELLSYYGDGKNDLQLAISNFLTRYVGIPSSQIASFKGIMTGRKEKSITLSTRPEFLLSESESIALSLEEAALDAGSVESISLAGIDLGKDPSNIALSPIKEKNISGERDIVVKAKKDGAEITVYVPVLLITKMIGSADELIGLDTYRKKGGDGPSRLTNY
;
A
#
# COMPACT_ATOMS: atom_id res chain seq x y z
N MET A 1 -24.74 -38.15 17.02
CA MET A 1 -25.37 -39.39 16.50
C MET A 1 -25.25 -39.40 14.97
N LYS A 2 -25.08 -40.57 14.32
CA LYS A 2 -25.15 -40.81 12.84
C LYS A 2 -24.44 -39.75 11.96
N LYS A 3 -23.24 -39.94 11.40
CA LYS A 3 -22.63 -41.10 10.72
C LYS A 3 -23.52 -41.64 9.57
N LYS A 4 -23.15 -41.35 8.32
CA LYS A 4 -23.62 -42.06 7.12
C LYS A 4 -22.60 -41.99 5.97
N MET A 5 -22.73 -42.95 5.04
CA MET A 5 -21.85 -43.28 3.91
C MET A 5 -22.73 -43.86 2.76
N ILE A 6 -22.25 -44.06 1.53
CA ILE A 6 -20.90 -43.80 1.00
C ILE A 6 -20.86 -42.56 0.07
N GLU A 7 -20.59 -42.49 -1.25
CA GLU A 7 -20.34 -43.44 -2.36
C GLU A 7 -19.37 -42.77 -3.37
N LEU A 8 -18.90 -43.48 -4.41
CA LEU A 8 -18.02 -42.95 -5.47
C LEU A 8 -18.74 -42.89 -6.83
N ALA A 9 -18.43 -41.88 -7.65
CA ALA A 9 -18.75 -41.90 -9.09
C ALA A 9 -17.67 -41.14 -9.89
N LEU A 10 -16.89 -41.85 -10.71
CA LEU A 10 -16.02 -41.23 -11.72
C LEU A 10 -16.82 -40.96 -13.00
N ILE A 11 -16.84 -39.70 -13.43
CA ILE A 11 -16.97 -39.34 -14.85
C ILE A 11 -15.94 -38.24 -15.12
N GLY A 12 -14.97 -38.54 -15.99
CA GLY A 12 -13.95 -37.58 -16.41
C GLY A 12 -14.27 -36.98 -17.77
N PHE A 13 -13.85 -35.73 -18.00
CA PHE A 13 -13.72 -35.15 -19.32
C PHE A 13 -12.34 -34.50 -19.43
N ALA A 14 -11.43 -35.18 -20.11
CA ALA A 14 -10.12 -34.65 -20.49
C ALA A 14 -10.11 -34.45 -22.01
N SER A 15 -10.23 -33.19 -22.45
CA SER A 15 -10.13 -32.81 -23.86
C SER A 15 -8.67 -32.80 -24.29
N ALA A 16 -8.15 -33.94 -24.73
CA ALA A 16 -6.77 -34.08 -25.21
C ALA A 16 -6.64 -33.67 -26.69
N SER A 17 -5.78 -32.69 -26.97
CA SER A 17 -5.34 -32.37 -28.33
C SER A 17 -4.26 -33.38 -28.77
N LEU A 18 -4.54 -34.21 -29.77
CA LEU A 18 -3.53 -35.09 -30.36
C LEU A 18 -2.79 -34.38 -31.51
N ILE A 19 -1.48 -34.23 -31.36
CA ILE A 19 -0.53 -34.33 -32.47
C ILE A 19 0.62 -35.23 -32.00
N LEU A 20 0.67 -36.45 -32.52
CA LEU A 20 1.80 -37.37 -32.37
C LEU A 20 2.40 -37.65 -33.75
N ALA A 21 3.60 -37.15 -33.98
CA ALA A 21 4.37 -37.46 -35.18
C ALA A 21 5.19 -38.74 -34.94
N GLY A 22 4.68 -39.88 -35.40
CA GLY A 22 5.41 -41.14 -35.37
C GLY A 22 6.38 -41.26 -36.55
N CYS A 23 7.68 -41.41 -36.26
CA CYS A 23 8.66 -41.83 -37.25
C CYS A 23 8.85 -43.35 -37.17
N GLN A 24 8.62 -44.08 -38.26
CA GLN A 24 9.31 -45.35 -38.53
C GLN A 24 9.30 -45.69 -40.02
N GLN A 25 10.32 -46.44 -40.45
CA GLN A 25 10.59 -46.78 -41.85
C GLN A 25 9.86 -48.07 -42.26
N ALA A 26 9.67 -48.24 -43.57
CA ALA A 26 9.48 -49.54 -44.20
C ALA A 26 10.29 -49.59 -45.50
N HIS A 27 10.96 -50.72 -45.78
CA HIS A 27 11.67 -50.97 -47.03
C HIS A 27 10.73 -51.57 -48.09
N SER A 28 10.99 -51.29 -49.37
CA SER A 28 10.74 -52.21 -50.47
C SER A 28 11.75 -51.98 -51.60
N GLU A 29 12.26 -53.07 -52.19
CA GLU A 29 13.28 -53.06 -53.25
C GLU A 29 12.63 -53.12 -54.66
N GLY A 30 13.37 -52.74 -55.71
CA GLY A 30 12.87 -52.76 -57.10
C GLY A 30 13.95 -52.41 -58.13
N GLU A 31 14.43 -53.41 -58.87
CA GLU A 31 15.71 -53.43 -59.59
C GLU A 31 15.84 -52.61 -60.90
N SER A 32 17.05 -52.05 -61.12
CA SER A 32 17.73 -51.84 -62.43
C SER A 32 17.12 -50.84 -63.44
N SER A 33 17.90 -50.07 -64.22
CA SER A 33 18.95 -50.55 -65.14
C SER A 33 19.84 -49.44 -65.73
N SER A 34 21.06 -49.82 -66.15
CA SER A 34 22.00 -49.19 -67.11
C SER A 34 22.07 -47.65 -67.31
N ALA A 35 23.26 -47.09 -67.07
CA ALA A 35 23.73 -45.82 -67.64
C ALA A 35 24.22 -45.97 -69.11
N PRO A 36 24.59 -44.87 -69.77
CA PRO A 36 25.98 -44.74 -70.22
C PRO A 36 26.63 -43.38 -69.86
N SER A 37 27.94 -43.27 -70.08
CA SER A 37 28.81 -42.19 -69.62
C SER A 37 29.49 -41.39 -70.74
N SER A 38 29.48 -40.06 -70.61
CA SER A 38 30.44 -39.10 -71.20
C SER A 38 30.20 -37.71 -70.55
N ASP A 39 31.15 -36.78 -70.46
CA ASP A 39 32.59 -36.85 -70.70
C ASP A 39 33.32 -35.89 -69.74
N ALA A 40 34.62 -36.09 -69.49
CA ALA A 40 35.39 -35.24 -68.59
C ALA A 40 36.18 -34.15 -69.34
N SER A 41 35.95 -32.88 -69.02
CA SER A 41 36.88 -31.79 -69.35
C SER A 41 36.98 -30.78 -68.20
N SER A 42 38.22 -30.38 -67.89
CA SER A 42 38.57 -29.66 -66.65
C SER A 42 39.01 -28.22 -66.92
N ILE A 43 38.42 -27.25 -66.22
CA ILE A 43 38.94 -25.87 -66.12
C ILE A 43 38.93 -25.43 -64.64
N SER A 44 39.89 -24.57 -64.32
CA SER A 44 40.41 -24.11 -63.02
C SER A 44 39.42 -23.69 -61.91
N ASN A 45 39.88 -23.87 -60.66
CA ASN A 45 39.43 -23.09 -59.50
C ASN A 45 39.61 -21.58 -59.74
N SER A 46 38.61 -20.76 -59.39
CA SER A 46 38.76 -19.60 -58.49
C SER A 46 37.45 -18.82 -58.35
N ASP A 47 36.58 -19.21 -57.42
CA ASP A 47 35.52 -18.34 -56.92
C ASP A 47 35.56 -18.34 -55.39
N ASP A 48 36.04 -17.22 -54.85
CA ASP A 48 35.93 -16.87 -53.44
C ASP A 48 34.45 -16.68 -53.10
N PRO A 49 33.87 -17.36 -52.08
CA PRO A 49 32.48 -17.19 -51.69
C PRO A 49 32.29 -15.84 -51.00
N GLY A 50 32.25 -14.79 -51.83
CA GLY A 50 32.41 -13.40 -51.44
C GLY A 50 31.54 -12.99 -50.26
N ASP A 51 32.17 -12.32 -49.31
CA ASP A 51 31.61 -11.90 -48.03
C ASP A 51 30.32 -11.11 -48.24
N VAL A 52 29.16 -11.78 -48.05
CA VAL A 52 27.84 -11.17 -48.23
C VAL A 52 27.72 -10.07 -47.19
N PRO A 53 27.61 -8.78 -47.55
CA PRO A 53 27.64 -7.71 -46.57
C PRO A 53 26.42 -7.82 -45.66
N VAL A 54 26.61 -8.36 -44.46
CA VAL A 54 25.58 -8.47 -43.41
C VAL A 54 25.33 -7.05 -42.92
N SER A 55 24.49 -6.30 -43.65
CA SER A 55 24.21 -4.91 -43.36
C SER A 55 23.74 -4.80 -41.91
N HIS A 56 24.53 -4.13 -41.06
CA HIS A 56 24.29 -4.02 -39.62
C HIS A 56 23.05 -3.14 -39.35
N ARG A 57 21.86 -3.70 -39.60
CA ARG A 57 20.58 -3.07 -39.34
C ARG A 57 20.29 -3.22 -37.85
N LYS A 58 20.50 -2.14 -37.10
CA LYS A 58 19.94 -1.95 -35.76
C LYS A 58 18.45 -2.30 -35.75
N ILE A 59 17.96 -2.81 -34.62
CA ILE A 59 16.53 -3.04 -34.43
C ILE A 59 15.80 -1.70 -34.53
N LYS A 60 14.87 -1.57 -35.48
CA LYS A 60 14.12 -0.33 -35.70
C LYS A 60 12.86 -0.30 -34.85
N LEU A 61 12.75 0.70 -33.97
CA LEU A 61 11.56 0.95 -33.17
C LEU A 61 10.46 1.56 -34.05
N THR A 62 9.19 1.21 -33.80
CA THR A 62 8.06 1.57 -34.68
C THR A 62 6.88 2.23 -33.95
N SER A 63 6.71 1.95 -32.65
CA SER A 63 5.75 2.62 -31.78
C SER A 63 6.24 2.52 -30.34
N PRO A 64 6.06 3.54 -29.49
CA PRO A 64 5.63 4.91 -29.83
C PRO A 64 6.65 5.65 -30.72
N LYS A 65 6.25 6.82 -31.22
CA LYS A 65 7.16 7.78 -31.85
C LYS A 65 7.98 8.51 -30.80
N GLU A 66 9.12 9.05 -31.22
CA GLU A 66 10.00 9.83 -30.36
C GLU A 66 9.28 11.02 -29.70
N GLY A 67 9.28 11.05 -28.37
CA GLY A 67 8.63 12.07 -27.55
C GLY A 67 7.10 12.01 -27.51
N GLU A 68 6.46 10.98 -28.08
CA GLU A 68 4.99 10.84 -28.12
C GLU A 68 4.40 10.76 -26.71
N THR A 69 3.27 11.43 -26.48
CA THR A 69 2.61 11.51 -25.16
C THR A 69 1.36 10.63 -25.14
N ILE A 70 1.29 9.71 -24.18
CA ILE A 70 0.34 8.59 -24.16
C ILE A 70 -0.44 8.59 -22.84
N ALA A 71 -1.76 8.59 -22.92
CA ALA A 71 -2.63 8.59 -21.73
C ALA A 71 -2.68 7.20 -21.08
N ILE A 72 -2.23 7.10 -19.82
CA ILE A 72 -2.21 5.85 -19.03
C ILE A 72 -3.34 5.74 -17.98
N THR A 73 -4.09 6.84 -17.74
CA THR A 73 -5.30 6.84 -16.90
C THR A 73 -6.55 6.66 -17.78
N PRO A 74 -7.33 5.58 -17.61
CA PRO A 74 -8.61 5.39 -18.30
C PRO A 74 -9.61 6.54 -18.04
N LYS A 75 -10.40 6.88 -19.06
CA LYS A 75 -11.36 7.99 -18.99
C LYS A 75 -12.31 7.95 -17.77
N PRO A 76 -12.91 6.82 -17.35
CA PRO A 76 -13.79 6.84 -16.17
C PRO A 76 -13.09 7.24 -14.87
N LEU A 77 -11.83 6.84 -14.69
CA LEU A 77 -11.00 7.23 -13.55
C LEU A 77 -10.57 8.70 -13.64
N LEU A 78 -10.24 9.18 -14.85
CA LEU A 78 -9.87 10.57 -15.08
C LEU A 78 -11.06 11.53 -14.91
N ASP A 79 -12.25 11.15 -15.37
CA ASP A 79 -13.49 11.93 -15.21
C ASP A 79 -13.89 12.06 -13.73
N TYR A 80 -13.60 11.03 -12.92
CA TYR A 80 -13.74 11.10 -11.46
C TYR A 80 -12.68 11.99 -10.81
N LEU A 81 -11.39 11.75 -11.09
CA LEU A 81 -10.29 12.49 -10.44
C LEU A 81 -10.22 13.97 -10.85
N SER A 82 -10.81 14.34 -11.99
CA SER A 82 -10.93 15.73 -12.45
C SER A 82 -12.25 16.42 -12.06
N SER A 83 -13.14 15.77 -11.29
CA SER A 83 -14.40 16.36 -10.83
C SER A 83 -14.16 17.60 -9.95
N LYS A 84 -14.95 18.66 -10.16
CA LYS A 84 -14.86 19.93 -9.43
C LYS A 84 -16.04 20.18 -8.49
N THR A 85 -17.13 19.43 -8.65
CA THR A 85 -18.38 19.54 -7.88
C THR A 85 -18.85 18.18 -7.37
N GLU A 86 -19.61 18.15 -6.27
CA GLU A 86 -20.19 16.89 -5.78
C GLU A 86 -21.06 16.18 -6.81
N GLY A 87 -21.78 16.93 -7.67
CA GLY A 87 -22.66 16.36 -8.69
C GLY A 87 -21.88 15.66 -9.82
N GLU A 88 -20.72 16.21 -10.21
CA GLU A 88 -19.79 15.52 -11.12
C GLU A 88 -19.21 14.26 -10.47
N THR A 89 -18.79 14.35 -9.19
CA THR A 89 -18.26 13.22 -8.42
C THR A 89 -19.29 12.09 -8.30
N ALA A 90 -20.52 12.41 -7.87
CA ALA A 90 -21.63 11.48 -7.74
C ALA A 90 -22.00 10.84 -9.09
N LYS A 91 -22.04 11.64 -10.17
CA LYS A 91 -22.27 11.13 -11.52
C LYS A 91 -21.18 10.17 -11.97
N ALA A 92 -19.90 10.49 -11.78
CA ALA A 92 -18.79 9.62 -12.17
C ALA A 92 -18.81 8.27 -11.41
N LEU A 93 -19.15 8.29 -10.12
CA LEU A 93 -19.33 7.08 -9.31
C LEU A 93 -20.53 6.24 -9.76
N LEU A 94 -21.66 6.88 -10.10
CA LEU A 94 -22.83 6.18 -10.66
C LEU A 94 -22.55 5.58 -12.05
N GLU A 95 -21.74 6.24 -12.89
CA GLU A 95 -21.29 5.68 -14.16
C GLU A 95 -20.34 4.48 -13.96
N ALA A 96 -19.49 4.50 -12.92
CA ALA A 96 -18.64 3.37 -12.54
C ALA A 96 -19.43 2.08 -12.23
N GLN A 97 -20.71 2.20 -11.83
CA GLN A 97 -21.56 1.02 -11.61
C GLN A 97 -21.75 0.17 -12.89
N LYS A 98 -21.54 0.74 -14.08
CA LYS A 98 -21.72 0.08 -15.37
C LYS A 98 -20.50 -0.72 -15.85
N ASN A 99 -19.29 -0.40 -15.35
CA ASN A 99 -18.05 -1.08 -15.71
C ASN A 99 -17.04 -0.99 -14.56
N ARG A 100 -16.57 -2.14 -14.06
CA ARG A 100 -15.78 -2.28 -12.83
C ARG A 100 -14.46 -3.02 -13.10
N ASP A 101 -13.57 -3.00 -12.11
CA ASP A 101 -12.18 -3.48 -12.19
C ASP A 101 -11.32 -2.75 -13.23
N ILE A 102 -11.52 -1.43 -13.29
CA ILE A 102 -10.75 -0.52 -14.13
C ILE A 102 -9.38 -0.23 -13.49
N THR A 103 -8.31 -0.35 -14.28
CA THR A 103 -6.92 -0.05 -13.90
C THR A 103 -6.16 0.56 -15.10
N CYS A 104 -4.87 0.89 -14.95
CA CYS A 104 -4.04 1.58 -15.95
C CYS A 104 -4.13 1.00 -17.38
N THR A 105 -4.10 1.88 -18.39
CA THR A 105 -3.84 1.50 -19.79
C THR A 105 -2.34 1.32 -20.03
N SER A 106 -1.99 0.38 -20.91
CA SER A 106 -0.59 0.11 -21.29
C SER A 106 -0.06 1.09 -22.33
N VAL A 107 1.26 1.29 -22.31
CA VAL A 107 2.01 1.83 -23.45
C VAL A 107 2.45 0.67 -24.33
N LYS A 108 2.07 0.72 -25.62
CA LYS A 108 2.40 -0.32 -26.61
C LYS A 108 3.74 -0.02 -27.28
N LEU A 109 4.78 -0.72 -26.86
CA LEU A 109 6.12 -0.69 -27.44
C LEU A 109 6.20 -1.72 -28.59
N SER A 110 6.71 -1.34 -29.76
CA SER A 110 6.88 -2.27 -30.90
C SER A 110 8.09 -1.94 -31.78
N TRP A 111 8.61 -2.97 -32.44
CA TRP A 111 9.83 -2.90 -33.26
C TRP A 111 9.72 -3.76 -34.53
N GLU A 112 10.64 -3.57 -35.48
CA GLU A 112 10.83 -4.45 -36.63
C GLU A 112 11.62 -5.69 -36.22
N LYS A 113 11.21 -6.88 -36.72
CA LYS A 113 11.92 -8.14 -36.44
C LYS A 113 13.18 -8.25 -37.30
N ASP A 114 14.28 -8.64 -36.67
CA ASP A 114 15.61 -8.87 -37.27
C ASP A 114 15.92 -10.36 -37.52
N GLY A 115 15.14 -11.26 -36.92
CA GLY A 115 15.38 -12.71 -36.90
C GLY A 115 15.94 -13.26 -35.59
N SER A 116 16.07 -12.41 -34.56
CA SER A 116 16.49 -12.80 -33.21
C SER A 116 15.57 -13.84 -32.58
N ALA A 117 16.15 -14.79 -31.82
CA ALA A 117 15.39 -15.88 -31.19
C ALA A 117 14.56 -15.43 -29.98
N ASN A 118 14.91 -14.29 -29.38
CA ASN A 118 14.11 -13.53 -28.40
C ASN A 118 14.57 -12.06 -28.41
N TYR A 119 13.82 -11.18 -27.74
CA TYR A 119 14.20 -9.80 -27.52
C TYR A 119 14.18 -9.49 -26.01
N THR A 120 15.03 -8.59 -25.56
CA THR A 120 14.96 -7.94 -24.24
C THR A 120 14.61 -6.48 -24.45
N VAL A 121 13.47 -6.06 -23.91
CA VAL A 121 13.01 -4.67 -23.88
C VAL A 121 13.50 -4.05 -22.57
N TYR A 122 14.09 -2.86 -22.65
CA TYR A 122 14.53 -2.07 -21.50
C TYR A 122 13.66 -0.81 -21.42
N ILE A 123 13.19 -0.46 -20.22
CA ILE A 123 12.43 0.77 -19.95
C ILE A 123 12.96 1.40 -18.65
N ASP A 124 13.28 2.69 -18.67
CA ASP A 124 13.77 3.44 -17.50
C ASP A 124 13.25 4.90 -17.59
N GLU A 125 13.19 5.62 -16.46
CA GLU A 125 12.97 7.07 -16.44
C GLU A 125 14.28 7.85 -16.73
N ASN A 126 15.42 7.15 -16.72
CA ASN A 126 16.76 7.68 -16.96
C ASN A 126 17.32 7.20 -18.31
N GLU A 127 17.80 8.12 -19.15
CA GLU A 127 18.34 7.82 -20.50
C GLU A 127 19.57 6.89 -20.47
N ASN A 128 20.30 6.85 -19.36
CA ASN A 128 21.45 5.96 -19.17
C ASN A 128 21.07 4.52 -18.77
N PHE A 129 19.79 4.25 -18.46
CA PHE A 129 19.28 2.96 -17.97
C PHE A 129 19.98 2.50 -16.69
N SER A 130 19.83 3.27 -15.60
CA SER A 130 20.48 3.06 -14.31
C SER A 130 19.76 2.05 -13.38
N ASP A 131 18.44 1.87 -13.51
CA ASP A 131 17.67 0.81 -12.82
C ASP A 131 16.49 0.33 -13.69
N PRO A 132 16.76 -0.20 -14.90
CA PRO A 132 15.73 -0.44 -15.91
C PRO A 132 14.82 -1.62 -15.55
N VAL A 133 13.57 -1.52 -15.99
CA VAL A 133 12.70 -2.69 -16.13
C VAL A 133 13.15 -3.48 -17.37
N GLU A 134 13.69 -4.68 -17.15
CA GLU A 134 14.09 -5.61 -18.22
C GLU A 134 13.01 -6.67 -18.47
N VAL A 135 12.50 -6.75 -19.70
CA VAL A 135 11.45 -7.72 -20.09
C VAL A 135 11.91 -8.56 -21.27
N LYS A 136 11.98 -9.88 -21.08
CA LYS A 136 12.25 -10.84 -22.16
C LYS A 136 10.97 -11.20 -22.90
N VAL A 137 11.00 -11.03 -24.22
CA VAL A 137 9.89 -11.22 -25.16
C VAL A 137 10.25 -12.28 -26.19
N SER A 138 9.35 -13.25 -26.39
CA SER A 138 9.53 -14.31 -27.40
C SER A 138 9.60 -13.71 -28.81
N SER A 139 10.43 -14.30 -29.68
CA SER A 139 10.55 -13.97 -31.11
C SER A 139 9.26 -14.10 -31.91
N LEU A 140 8.25 -14.80 -31.37
CA LEU A 140 6.89 -14.82 -31.92
C LEU A 140 6.23 -13.44 -31.86
N SER A 141 6.57 -12.60 -30.88
CA SER A 141 6.14 -11.20 -30.78
C SER A 141 7.21 -10.22 -31.29
N ASN A 142 6.76 -9.01 -31.61
CA ASN A 142 7.56 -7.79 -31.79
C ASN A 142 6.89 -6.58 -31.11
N VAL A 143 6.10 -6.89 -30.08
CA VAL A 143 5.28 -5.98 -29.28
C VAL A 143 5.43 -6.36 -27.81
N TYR A 144 5.52 -5.34 -26.96
CA TYR A 144 5.33 -5.44 -25.52
C TYR A 144 4.35 -4.37 -25.05
N GLU A 145 3.54 -4.68 -24.04
CA GLU A 145 2.63 -3.73 -23.40
C GLU A 145 3.15 -3.39 -22.00
N ALA A 146 3.72 -2.19 -21.87
CA ALA A 146 4.20 -1.67 -20.60
C ALA A 146 3.02 -1.13 -19.78
N TYR A 147 2.62 -1.88 -18.75
CA TYR A 147 1.67 -1.45 -17.72
C TYR A 147 2.42 -0.74 -16.58
N ASN A 148 1.71 -0.31 -15.53
CA ASN A 148 2.28 0.09 -14.23
C ASN A 148 3.24 1.31 -14.23
N LEU A 149 3.35 2.03 -15.34
CA LEU A 149 4.16 3.25 -15.47
C LEU A 149 3.63 4.39 -14.57
N VAL A 150 4.51 5.28 -14.14
CA VAL A 150 4.15 6.47 -13.37
C VAL A 150 3.52 7.52 -14.31
N PRO A 151 2.42 8.20 -13.92
CA PRO A 151 1.82 9.26 -14.72
C PRO A 151 2.73 10.49 -14.86
N ASN A 152 2.59 11.19 -15.99
CA ASN A 152 3.23 12.49 -16.24
C ASN A 152 4.78 12.46 -16.17
N LYS A 153 5.39 11.32 -16.52
CA LYS A 153 6.84 11.11 -16.62
C LYS A 153 7.30 10.99 -18.08
N THR A 154 8.61 11.13 -18.29
CA THR A 154 9.28 10.74 -19.54
C THR A 154 9.96 9.39 -19.30
N TYR A 155 9.85 8.47 -20.25
CA TYR A 155 10.50 7.16 -20.23
C TYR A 155 11.39 7.01 -21.45
N PHE A 156 12.55 6.40 -21.24
CA PHE A 156 13.49 6.00 -22.27
C PHE A 156 13.43 4.48 -22.45
N TRP A 157 13.49 4.02 -23.69
CA TRP A 157 13.39 2.61 -24.02
C TRP A 157 14.28 2.21 -25.18
N LYS A 158 14.64 0.92 -25.21
CA LYS A 158 15.44 0.29 -26.26
C LYS A 158 15.14 -1.21 -26.32
N VAL A 159 15.40 -1.82 -27.47
CA VAL A 159 15.21 -3.26 -27.68
C VAL A 159 16.53 -3.89 -28.10
N LYS A 160 16.87 -5.02 -27.47
CA LYS A 160 18.04 -5.83 -27.79
C LYS A 160 17.61 -7.24 -28.20
N GLY A 161 18.04 -7.70 -29.36
CA GLY A 161 17.88 -9.06 -29.86
C GLY A 161 18.95 -10.01 -29.33
N THR A 162 19.33 -11.00 -30.14
CA THR A 162 20.18 -12.13 -29.69
C THR A 162 21.65 -12.07 -30.09
N ARG A 163 22.02 -11.33 -31.15
CA ARG A 163 23.42 -11.16 -31.59
C ARG A 163 23.99 -9.84 -31.06
N SER A 164 25.31 -9.67 -31.15
CA SER A 164 26.05 -8.53 -30.59
C SER A 164 25.63 -7.15 -31.12
N HIS A 165 25.09 -7.09 -32.33
CA HIS A 165 24.69 -5.84 -33.01
C HIS A 165 23.16 -5.70 -33.17
N ASP A 166 22.41 -6.68 -32.67
CA ASP A 166 20.94 -6.68 -32.66
C ASP A 166 20.47 -5.75 -31.53
N ILE A 167 20.64 -4.43 -31.68
CA ILE A 167 20.18 -3.45 -30.69
C ILE A 167 19.62 -2.22 -31.39
N SER A 168 18.57 -1.64 -30.83
CA SER A 168 18.02 -0.38 -31.30
C SER A 168 18.87 0.81 -30.84
N ASP A 169 18.69 1.95 -31.50
CA ASP A 169 18.94 3.22 -30.83
C ASP A 169 17.94 3.43 -29.67
N VAL A 170 18.28 4.33 -28.74
CA VAL A 170 17.38 4.73 -27.66
C VAL A 170 16.27 5.60 -28.23
N SER A 171 15.05 5.44 -27.71
CA SER A 171 13.92 6.31 -27.99
C SER A 171 13.22 6.72 -26.69
N SER A 172 12.52 7.85 -26.69
CA SER A 172 11.71 8.31 -25.55
C SER A 172 10.22 8.40 -25.86
N PHE A 173 9.40 8.31 -24.81
CA PHE A 173 7.98 8.66 -24.82
C PHE A 173 7.57 9.30 -23.49
N LYS A 174 6.37 9.85 -23.42
CA LYS A 174 5.83 10.47 -22.20
C LYS A 174 4.51 9.83 -21.81
N THR A 175 4.30 9.62 -20.51
CA THR A 175 2.99 9.26 -19.97
C THR A 175 2.19 10.52 -19.67
N SER A 176 0.86 10.45 -19.74
CA SER A 176 -0.03 11.47 -19.21
C SER A 176 -1.19 10.83 -18.43
N GLY A 177 -1.68 11.53 -17.41
CA GLY A 177 -2.74 11.01 -16.55
C GLY A 177 -3.00 11.83 -15.30
N SER A 178 -3.78 11.25 -14.39
CA SER A 178 -4.00 11.73 -13.03
C SER A 178 -2.73 11.71 -12.17
N SER A 179 -2.78 12.31 -10.98
CA SER A 179 -1.79 12.09 -9.91
C SER A 179 -1.69 10.63 -9.46
N VAL A 180 -2.78 9.87 -9.53
CA VAL A 180 -2.81 8.48 -9.04
C VAL A 180 -2.23 7.50 -10.06
N ARG A 181 -1.22 6.73 -9.64
CA ARG A 181 -0.66 5.61 -10.39
C ARG A 181 -1.44 4.33 -10.07
N PHE A 182 -2.37 3.99 -10.95
CA PHE A 182 -3.08 2.72 -10.95
C PHE A 182 -2.16 1.56 -11.34
N VAL A 183 -2.37 0.40 -10.73
CA VAL A 183 -1.52 -0.78 -10.93
C VAL A 183 -2.36 -1.98 -11.36
N ARG A 184 -1.82 -2.74 -12.31
CA ARG A 184 -2.36 -4.00 -12.83
C ARG A 184 -1.41 -5.13 -12.47
N ALA A 185 -1.88 -6.04 -11.62
CA ALA A 185 -1.27 -7.34 -11.37
C ALA A 185 -2.33 -8.43 -11.58
N SER A 186 -2.01 -9.49 -12.31
CA SER A 186 -2.99 -10.50 -12.72
C SER A 186 -3.70 -11.17 -11.54
N ASN A 187 -5.02 -11.33 -11.68
CA ASN A 187 -5.97 -11.86 -10.69
C ASN A 187 -6.10 -11.09 -9.36
N ALA A 188 -5.35 -10.00 -9.15
CA ALA A 188 -5.55 -9.06 -8.05
C ALA A 188 -6.23 -7.76 -8.54
N SER A 189 -6.86 -7.04 -7.61
CA SER A 189 -7.78 -5.92 -7.93
C SER A 189 -7.62 -4.75 -6.95
N ASN A 190 -8.11 -3.56 -7.34
CA ASN A 190 -8.08 -2.32 -6.55
C ASN A 190 -6.66 -1.80 -6.19
N ILE A 191 -5.62 -2.15 -6.96
CA ILE A 191 -4.23 -1.79 -6.64
C ILE A 191 -3.85 -0.40 -7.15
N ARG A 192 -3.22 0.42 -6.29
CA ARG A 192 -2.60 1.70 -6.65
C ARG A 192 -1.44 2.07 -5.72
N ASP A 193 -0.56 2.93 -6.22
CA ASP A 193 0.45 3.68 -5.47
C ASP A 193 -0.25 4.79 -4.64
N LEU A 194 0.29 5.15 -3.47
CA LEU A 194 -0.14 6.35 -2.71
C LEU A 194 0.66 7.60 -3.12
N GLY A 195 1.72 7.45 -3.93
CA GLY A 195 2.47 8.56 -4.48
C GLY A 195 1.64 9.46 -5.42
N GLY A 196 2.14 10.67 -5.64
CA GLY A 196 1.57 11.64 -6.58
C GLY A 196 0.52 12.59 -5.99
N TRP A 197 -0.03 12.32 -4.81
CA TRP A 197 -0.86 13.30 -4.09
C TRP A 197 -0.05 14.53 -3.65
N ASN A 198 -0.71 15.68 -3.49
CA ASN A 198 -0.11 16.87 -2.87
C ASN A 198 -0.10 16.72 -1.35
N ALA A 199 0.94 17.22 -0.70
CA ALA A 199 1.21 17.03 0.72
C ALA A 199 1.75 18.31 1.39
N GLU A 200 1.96 18.24 2.71
CA GLU A 200 2.39 19.36 3.57
C GLU A 200 3.58 20.15 2.99
N GLY A 201 3.52 21.48 3.13
CA GLY A 201 4.57 22.38 2.65
C GLY A 201 4.80 22.32 1.13
N GLY A 202 3.79 21.94 0.34
CA GLY A 202 3.92 21.80 -1.11
C GLY A 202 4.85 20.66 -1.52
N ALA A 203 4.89 19.58 -0.73
CA ALA A 203 5.45 18.31 -1.20
C ALA A 203 4.47 17.61 -2.16
N SER A 204 4.97 16.64 -2.90
CA SER A 204 4.14 15.55 -3.43
C SER A 204 4.62 14.24 -2.82
N LEU A 205 3.73 13.26 -2.69
CA LEU A 205 4.08 11.97 -2.12
C LEU A 205 4.94 11.16 -3.10
N GLU A 206 6.02 10.58 -2.59
CA GLU A 206 6.96 9.79 -3.38
C GLU A 206 6.31 8.51 -3.91
N TYR A 207 6.28 8.37 -5.25
CA TYR A 207 5.83 7.15 -5.92
C TYR A 207 6.74 5.97 -5.59
N GLY A 208 6.18 4.76 -5.65
CA GLY A 208 6.94 3.53 -5.42
C GLY A 208 7.31 3.30 -3.96
N LYS A 209 6.79 4.09 -3.01
CA LYS A 209 7.00 3.88 -1.58
C LYS A 209 5.90 3.01 -0.96
N LEU A 210 4.65 3.46 -1.04
CA LEU A 210 3.47 2.75 -0.50
C LEU A 210 2.49 2.36 -1.60
N PHE A 211 2.05 1.11 -1.57
CA PHE A 211 1.00 0.59 -2.43
C PHE A 211 -0.14 0.02 -1.57
N ARG A 212 -1.38 0.19 -2.05
CA ARG A 212 -2.59 -0.37 -1.43
C ARG A 212 -3.38 -1.22 -2.42
N GLY A 213 -4.12 -2.22 -1.94
CA GLY A 213 -5.05 -2.98 -2.78
C GLY A 213 -5.79 -4.11 -2.07
N GLY A 214 -6.42 -4.99 -2.84
CA GLY A 214 -7.15 -6.17 -2.34
C GLY A 214 -6.25 -7.34 -1.91
N LEU A 215 -6.87 -8.44 -1.50
CA LEU A 215 -6.17 -9.67 -1.12
C LEU A 215 -5.30 -10.22 -2.25
N LEU A 216 -4.20 -10.86 -1.88
CA LEU A 216 -3.26 -11.50 -2.81
C LEU A 216 -3.41 -13.02 -2.87
N ASN A 217 -4.08 -13.64 -1.89
CA ASN A 217 -4.00 -15.08 -1.64
C ASN A 217 -5.22 -15.91 -2.06
N ASN A 218 -6.17 -15.32 -2.81
CA ASN A 218 -7.38 -15.99 -3.31
C ASN A 218 -8.29 -16.60 -2.23
N TYR A 219 -8.22 -16.13 -0.98
CA TYR A 219 -9.16 -16.51 0.07
C TYR A 219 -10.61 -16.28 -0.38
N ASN A 220 -11.46 -17.29 -0.13
CA ASN A 220 -12.86 -17.36 -0.59
C ASN A 220 -13.08 -17.14 -2.11
N GLY A 221 -12.04 -17.31 -2.94
CA GLY A 221 -12.15 -17.21 -4.41
C GLY A 221 -12.27 -15.78 -4.95
N TYR A 222 -12.01 -14.75 -4.14
CA TYR A 222 -12.12 -13.35 -4.56
C TYR A 222 -10.97 -12.84 -5.45
N GLY A 223 -10.07 -13.74 -5.88
CA GLY A 223 -8.87 -13.44 -6.67
C GLY A 223 -7.60 -13.39 -5.82
N GLY A 224 -6.49 -13.76 -6.43
CA GLY A 224 -5.15 -13.74 -5.84
C GLY A 224 -4.08 -13.92 -6.91
N LEU A 225 -2.86 -13.50 -6.63
CA LEU A 225 -1.79 -13.36 -7.62
C LEU A 225 -1.45 -14.70 -8.30
N ASP A 226 -1.56 -14.73 -9.62
CA ASP A 226 -0.92 -15.77 -10.43
C ASP A 226 0.59 -15.49 -10.59
N GLU A 227 1.31 -16.38 -11.26
CA GLU A 227 2.75 -16.26 -11.48
C GLU A 227 3.19 -15.03 -12.30
N ASN A 228 2.26 -14.32 -12.96
CA ASN A 228 2.53 -13.03 -13.59
C ASN A 228 2.22 -11.88 -12.62
N GLY A 229 1.16 -11.98 -11.82
CA GLY A 229 0.90 -11.09 -10.69
C GLY A 229 2.08 -11.04 -9.71
N LYS A 230 2.66 -12.20 -9.36
CA LYS A 230 3.87 -12.28 -8.52
C LYS A 230 5.09 -11.61 -9.17
N LYS A 231 5.27 -11.70 -10.49
CA LYS A 231 6.37 -11.00 -11.21
C LYS A 231 6.19 -9.49 -11.18
N VAL A 232 4.96 -8.97 -11.31
CA VAL A 232 4.69 -7.53 -11.14
C VAL A 232 5.15 -7.08 -9.74
N PHE A 233 4.75 -7.79 -8.69
CA PHE A 233 5.14 -7.47 -7.31
C PHE A 233 6.66 -7.60 -7.06
N ASN A 234 7.29 -8.65 -7.58
CA ASN A 234 8.70 -8.95 -7.30
C ASN A 234 9.69 -8.16 -8.16
N SER A 235 9.36 -7.88 -9.43
CA SER A 235 10.31 -7.38 -10.44
C SER A 235 10.00 -5.96 -10.93
N GLU A 236 8.72 -5.64 -11.17
CA GLU A 236 8.32 -4.30 -11.65
C GLU A 236 8.18 -3.31 -10.49
N LEU A 237 7.42 -3.70 -9.45
CA LEU A 237 7.16 -2.88 -8.27
C LEU A 237 8.21 -3.09 -7.16
N LYS A 238 9.01 -4.16 -7.25
CA LYS A 238 10.11 -4.51 -6.33
C LYS A 238 9.71 -4.53 -4.84
N ILE A 239 8.44 -4.84 -4.53
CA ILE A 239 7.86 -4.81 -3.16
C ILE A 239 8.71 -5.66 -2.20
N ARG A 240 9.01 -5.13 -1.01
CA ARG A 240 9.79 -5.81 0.06
C ARG A 240 8.94 -6.28 1.24
N THR A 241 7.84 -5.58 1.53
CA THR A 241 6.99 -5.85 2.70
C THR A 241 5.52 -5.97 2.31
N GLU A 242 4.84 -7.00 2.84
CA GLU A 242 3.39 -7.19 2.77
C GLU A 242 2.79 -6.96 4.16
N ILE A 243 1.81 -6.07 4.28
CA ILE A 243 1.05 -5.80 5.50
C ILE A 243 -0.40 -6.26 5.30
N ASP A 244 -0.78 -7.30 6.03
CA ASP A 244 -2.13 -7.85 6.00
C ASP A 244 -2.96 -7.34 7.19
N LEU A 245 -4.01 -6.57 6.87
CA LEU A 245 -4.93 -5.96 7.82
C LEU A 245 -6.11 -6.89 8.19
N ARG A 246 -6.10 -8.16 7.75
CA ARG A 246 -7.18 -9.13 7.99
C ARG A 246 -7.20 -9.69 9.41
N ASP A 247 -8.37 -10.14 9.85
CA ASP A 247 -8.52 -10.91 11.10
C ASP A 247 -8.01 -12.31 10.82
N GLY A 248 -6.76 -12.57 11.22
CA GLY A 248 -6.02 -13.73 10.74
C GLY A 248 -6.39 -15.08 11.35
N ASP A 249 -7.50 -15.11 12.11
CA ASP A 249 -8.14 -16.32 12.61
C ASP A 249 -9.59 -16.42 12.07
N ARG A 250 -9.96 -15.59 11.07
CA ARG A 250 -11.31 -15.51 10.46
C ARG A 250 -11.34 -15.25 8.96
N ASN A 251 -10.49 -14.37 8.42
CA ASN A 251 -10.55 -13.99 6.99
C ASN A 251 -9.21 -13.79 6.26
N ASP A 252 -8.06 -14.11 6.86
CA ASP A 252 -6.79 -14.16 6.09
C ASP A 252 -6.58 -15.46 5.31
N GLY A 253 -7.32 -16.54 5.60
CA GLY A 253 -7.02 -17.88 5.06
C GLY A 253 -5.82 -18.55 5.72
N GLU A 254 -5.54 -18.21 6.98
CA GLU A 254 -4.41 -18.65 7.80
C GLU A 254 -3.01 -18.28 7.26
N GLN A 255 -2.91 -17.20 6.48
CA GLN A 255 -1.64 -16.74 5.91
C GLN A 255 -0.60 -16.35 6.99
N ARG A 256 0.59 -16.95 6.92
CA ARG A 256 1.71 -16.71 7.86
C ARG A 256 2.99 -16.16 7.20
N GLU A 257 3.02 -16.10 5.88
CA GLU A 257 4.15 -15.65 5.05
C GLU A 257 3.69 -14.70 3.93
N CYS A 258 4.65 -14.07 3.24
CA CYS A 258 4.37 -13.15 2.14
C CYS A 258 3.89 -13.91 0.89
N CYS A 259 2.74 -13.51 0.34
CA CYS A 259 1.98 -14.24 -0.66
C CYS A 259 2.67 -14.29 -2.06
N PHE A 260 3.57 -13.35 -2.33
CA PHE A 260 4.29 -13.28 -3.61
C PHE A 260 5.74 -13.77 -3.55
N ASP A 261 6.32 -13.89 -2.34
CA ASP A 261 7.67 -14.41 -2.10
C ASP A 261 7.85 -14.64 -0.58
N SER A 262 7.88 -15.91 -0.14
CA SER A 262 7.95 -16.25 1.29
C SER A 262 9.26 -15.88 1.98
N SER A 263 10.29 -15.45 1.23
CA SER A 263 11.51 -14.87 1.81
C SER A 263 11.36 -13.41 2.27
N LYS A 264 10.26 -12.74 1.89
CA LYS A 264 10.01 -11.32 2.16
C LYS A 264 9.22 -11.05 3.43
N LYS A 265 9.28 -9.81 3.91
CA LYS A 265 8.73 -9.40 5.20
C LYS A 265 7.20 -9.42 5.15
N TYR A 266 6.59 -10.28 5.97
CA TYR A 266 5.13 -10.35 6.15
C TYR A 266 4.72 -9.82 7.52
N ILE A 267 3.70 -8.96 7.54
CA ILE A 267 3.22 -8.27 8.74
C ILE A 267 1.70 -8.45 8.84
N ARG A 268 1.25 -9.55 9.46
CA ARG A 268 -0.12 -9.64 9.99
C ARG A 268 -0.31 -8.54 11.05
N ALA A 269 -1.20 -7.60 10.78
CA ALA A 269 -1.48 -6.39 11.57
C ALA A 269 -2.97 -6.00 11.44
N GLN A 270 -3.85 -6.84 11.97
CA GLN A 270 -5.31 -6.64 11.99
C GLN A 270 -5.69 -5.26 12.54
N ILE A 271 -6.54 -4.53 11.82
CA ILE A 271 -7.17 -3.28 12.30
C ILE A 271 -8.69 -3.29 12.08
N GLY A 272 -9.39 -2.45 12.82
CA GLY A 272 -10.80 -2.10 12.56
C GLY A 272 -10.98 -1.23 11.29
N GLN A 273 -12.21 -0.78 11.04
CA GLN A 273 -12.54 0.08 9.90
C GLN A 273 -13.33 1.32 10.31
N TYR A 274 -13.01 2.45 9.67
CA TYR A 274 -13.59 3.75 9.93
C TYR A 274 -13.50 4.10 11.43
N ASN A 275 -14.49 4.81 11.98
CA ASN A 275 -14.50 5.20 13.39
C ASN A 275 -14.46 4.03 14.41
N ARG A 276 -14.60 2.77 13.99
CA ARG A 276 -14.42 1.60 14.89
C ARG A 276 -12.96 1.37 15.31
N ILE A 277 -12.01 2.18 14.84
CA ILE A 277 -10.62 2.19 15.35
C ILE A 277 -10.39 3.18 16.49
N LEU A 278 -11.35 4.07 16.77
CA LEU A 278 -11.19 5.12 17.77
C LEU A 278 -11.19 4.53 19.18
N ASP A 279 -10.90 5.38 20.16
CA ASP A 279 -11.06 5.05 21.57
C ASP A 279 -12.46 4.45 21.87
N PRO A 280 -12.59 3.39 22.70
CA PRO A 280 -13.86 2.71 22.93
C PRO A 280 -14.95 3.63 23.51
N ASP A 281 -14.58 4.51 24.45
CA ASP A 281 -15.51 5.42 25.12
C ASP A 281 -15.89 6.59 24.20
N ASN A 282 -14.97 7.08 23.37
CA ASN A 282 -15.29 8.03 22.29
C ASN A 282 -16.26 7.40 21.26
N TYR A 283 -16.01 6.17 20.82
CA TYR A 283 -16.89 5.46 19.88
C TYR A 283 -18.29 5.21 20.48
N ALA A 284 -18.37 4.85 21.76
CA ALA A 284 -19.63 4.70 22.48
C ALA A 284 -20.38 6.04 22.64
N SER A 285 -19.65 7.11 22.94
CA SER A 285 -20.17 8.49 23.00
C SER A 285 -20.74 8.94 21.65
N ALA A 286 -20.08 8.60 20.54
CA ALA A 286 -20.55 8.86 19.17
C ALA A 286 -21.80 8.07 18.74
N LEU A 287 -22.28 7.18 19.63
CA LEU A 287 -23.55 6.44 19.53
C LEU A 287 -24.54 6.80 20.65
N GLY A 288 -24.22 7.77 21.53
CA GLY A 288 -25.10 8.27 22.60
C GLY A 288 -25.01 7.54 23.94
N TYR A 289 -24.06 6.61 24.12
CA TYR A 289 -23.81 5.91 25.39
C TYR A 289 -22.81 6.71 26.25
N ARG A 290 -22.88 6.56 27.58
CA ARG A 290 -21.99 7.30 28.51
C ARG A 290 -20.60 6.66 28.66
N SER A 291 -20.49 5.38 28.31
CA SER A 291 -19.26 4.60 28.34
C SER A 291 -19.36 3.43 27.36
N PHE A 292 -18.21 2.86 26.99
CA PHE A 292 -18.13 1.60 26.26
C PHE A 292 -18.73 0.44 27.07
N GLN A 293 -18.68 0.49 28.41
CA GLN A 293 -19.34 -0.52 29.24
C GLN A 293 -20.88 -0.45 29.13
N ASP A 294 -21.48 0.74 29.04
CA ASP A 294 -22.92 0.88 28.80
C ASP A 294 -23.31 0.38 27.41
N PHE A 295 -22.53 0.73 26.38
CA PHE A 295 -22.71 0.23 25.02
C PHE A 295 -22.56 -1.29 24.94
N ALA A 296 -21.56 -1.87 25.64
CA ALA A 296 -21.31 -3.30 25.65
C ALA A 296 -22.42 -4.12 26.34
N ASN A 297 -23.13 -3.51 27.30
CA ASN A 297 -24.28 -4.11 27.98
C ASN A 297 -25.59 -4.01 27.19
N ASP A 298 -25.66 -3.18 26.14
CA ASP A 298 -26.83 -3.09 25.26
C ASP A 298 -26.89 -4.28 24.29
N GLY A 299 -27.61 -5.33 24.71
CA GLY A 299 -27.77 -6.57 23.96
C GLY A 299 -28.36 -6.41 22.55
N GLN A 300 -28.93 -5.25 22.18
CA GLN A 300 -29.37 -4.97 20.81
C GLN A 300 -28.19 -4.84 19.82
N GLN A 301 -27.00 -4.45 20.28
CA GLN A 301 -25.86 -4.14 19.39
C GLN A 301 -24.68 -5.11 19.51
N ALA A 302 -24.84 -6.23 20.24
CA ALA A 302 -23.77 -7.21 20.50
C ALA A 302 -23.13 -7.82 19.24
N ASN A 303 -23.83 -7.85 18.10
CA ASN A 303 -23.28 -8.32 16.82
C ASN A 303 -22.47 -7.25 16.04
N LYS A 304 -22.39 -6.00 16.53
CA LYS A 304 -21.54 -4.95 15.94
C LYS A 304 -20.10 -4.96 16.51
N PHE A 305 -19.78 -5.83 17.47
CA PHE A 305 -18.43 -5.97 18.07
C PHE A 305 -17.40 -6.58 17.09
N TYR A 306 -16.94 -5.77 16.14
CA TYR A 306 -15.58 -5.91 15.60
C TYR A 306 -14.63 -5.42 16.69
N ALA A 307 -14.19 -6.34 17.54
CA ALA A 307 -13.69 -6.07 18.89
C ALA A 307 -12.62 -4.96 18.94
N ASN A 308 -12.85 -3.98 19.81
CA ASN A 308 -11.83 -2.99 20.18
C ASN A 308 -10.95 -3.56 21.32
N ASP A 309 -10.45 -4.77 21.11
CA ASP A 309 -9.65 -5.57 22.06
C ASP A 309 -8.16 -5.13 22.09
N GLY A 310 -7.93 -3.86 21.75
CA GLY A 310 -6.61 -3.27 21.59
C GLY A 310 -5.80 -3.79 20.39
N ILE A 311 -6.29 -4.78 19.63
CA ILE A 311 -5.55 -5.32 18.48
C ILE A 311 -5.24 -4.20 17.47
N THR A 312 -6.20 -3.31 17.19
CA THR A 312 -5.98 -2.16 16.30
C THR A 312 -4.84 -1.25 16.77
N VAL A 313 -4.75 -0.94 18.07
CA VAL A 313 -3.67 -0.10 18.63
C VAL A 313 -2.31 -0.79 18.48
N ARG A 314 -2.21 -2.07 18.86
CA ARG A 314 -0.98 -2.86 18.74
C ARG A 314 -0.55 -3.05 17.27
N SER A 315 -1.49 -3.25 16.37
CA SER A 315 -1.25 -3.33 14.93
C SER A 315 -0.80 -2.01 14.33
N LEU A 316 -1.39 -0.87 14.73
CA LEU A 316 -0.96 0.44 14.25
C LEU A 316 0.47 0.78 14.70
N ARG A 317 0.86 0.46 15.95
CA ARG A 317 2.27 0.54 16.38
C ARG A 317 3.17 -0.33 15.49
N LYS A 318 2.84 -1.62 15.34
CA LYS A 318 3.56 -2.58 14.48
C LYS A 318 3.67 -2.16 13.00
N ILE A 319 2.70 -1.38 12.50
CA ILE A 319 2.75 -0.78 11.17
C ILE A 319 3.74 0.39 11.17
N PHE A 320 3.69 1.31 12.13
CA PHE A 320 4.65 2.42 12.20
C PHE A 320 6.10 1.96 12.47
N ASP A 321 6.31 0.89 13.26
CA ASP A 321 7.61 0.20 13.40
C ASP A 321 8.18 -0.30 12.05
N ALA A 322 7.31 -0.54 11.06
CA ALA A 322 7.70 -0.94 9.72
C ALA A 322 7.81 0.25 8.75
N LEU A 323 7.00 1.29 8.93
CA LEU A 323 6.98 2.49 8.08
C LEU A 323 8.03 3.55 8.48
N SER A 324 8.61 3.46 9.68
CA SER A 324 9.76 4.29 10.08
C SER A 324 11.08 3.85 9.43
N GLU A 325 11.13 2.65 8.85
CA GLU A 325 12.34 1.98 8.38
C GLU A 325 12.39 1.90 6.85
N GLU A 326 13.22 2.74 6.22
CA GLU A 326 13.31 2.84 4.75
C GLU A 326 13.72 1.52 4.07
N SER A 327 14.40 0.62 4.79
CA SER A 327 14.77 -0.72 4.32
C SER A 327 13.56 -1.64 4.02
N ASN A 328 12.38 -1.35 4.59
CA ASN A 328 11.15 -2.11 4.36
C ASN A 328 10.43 -1.71 3.06
N TYR A 329 10.85 -0.63 2.40
CA TYR A 329 10.18 -0.05 1.24
C TYR A 329 10.69 -0.66 -0.09
N PRO A 330 9.81 -0.92 -1.08
CA PRO A 330 8.38 -0.58 -1.11
C PRO A 330 7.50 -1.51 -0.26
N VAL A 331 6.40 -0.97 0.27
CA VAL A 331 5.42 -1.70 1.09
C VAL A 331 4.10 -1.82 0.34
N TYR A 332 3.49 -3.01 0.37
CA TYR A 332 2.11 -3.23 -0.03
C TYR A 332 1.23 -3.52 1.20
N PHE A 333 0.10 -2.83 1.37
CA PHE A 333 -0.84 -3.09 2.44
C PHE A 333 -2.27 -3.34 1.94
N HIS A 334 -2.96 -4.33 2.52
CA HIS A 334 -4.25 -4.80 2.00
C HIS A 334 -5.19 -5.31 3.09
N CYS A 335 -6.44 -5.53 2.68
CA CYS A 335 -7.40 -6.38 3.39
C CYS A 335 -8.02 -7.35 2.39
N ASP A 336 -9.29 -7.72 2.53
CA ASP A 336 -10.01 -8.47 1.48
C ASP A 336 -10.18 -7.62 0.20
N SER A 337 -10.86 -6.48 0.32
CA SER A 337 -11.25 -5.65 -0.85
C SER A 337 -10.35 -4.46 -1.15
N GLY A 338 -9.30 -4.20 -0.36
CA GLY A 338 -8.52 -2.96 -0.45
C GLY A 338 -9.31 -1.69 -0.10
N ALA A 339 -10.46 -1.89 0.53
CA ALA A 339 -11.54 -0.92 0.67
C ALA A 339 -11.58 -0.35 2.09
N ASP A 340 -12.16 -1.11 3.02
CA ASP A 340 -12.62 -0.59 4.30
C ASP A 340 -11.48 -0.42 5.31
N ARG A 341 -10.81 -1.52 5.71
CA ARG A 341 -9.62 -1.49 6.58
C ARG A 341 -8.45 -0.77 5.91
N THR A 342 -8.15 -1.12 4.66
CA THR A 342 -7.09 -0.48 3.85
C THR A 342 -7.31 1.03 3.68
N GLY A 343 -8.54 1.47 3.40
CA GLY A 343 -8.87 2.89 3.29
C GLY A 343 -8.81 3.64 4.62
N THR A 344 -9.10 2.93 5.72
CA THR A 344 -8.93 3.48 7.08
C THR A 344 -7.45 3.75 7.38
N LEU A 345 -6.54 2.81 7.02
CA LEU A 345 -5.10 3.03 7.16
C LEU A 345 -4.58 4.10 6.20
N ALA A 346 -4.96 4.05 4.92
CA ALA A 346 -4.52 5.05 3.93
C ALA A 346 -4.91 6.47 4.35
N PHE A 347 -6.14 6.69 4.79
CA PHE A 347 -6.61 7.99 5.31
C PHE A 347 -5.76 8.52 6.48
N LEU A 348 -5.35 7.65 7.42
CA LEU A 348 -4.44 8.03 8.50
C LEU A 348 -3.05 8.41 7.98
N LEU A 349 -2.52 7.67 7.00
CA LEU A 349 -1.19 7.90 6.45
C LEU A 349 -1.14 9.17 5.57
N GLU A 350 -2.08 9.30 4.63
CA GLU A 350 -2.25 10.46 3.75
C GLU A 350 -2.54 11.74 4.55
N GLY A 351 -3.46 11.67 5.52
CA GLY A 351 -3.81 12.81 6.36
C GLY A 351 -2.69 13.23 7.30
N LEU A 352 -1.91 12.28 7.83
CA LEU A 352 -0.69 12.58 8.59
C LEU A 352 0.36 13.30 7.73
N LEU A 353 0.42 13.00 6.43
CA LEU A 353 1.29 13.66 5.45
C LEU A 353 0.74 15.01 4.94
N GLY A 354 -0.45 15.43 5.37
CA GLY A 354 -1.06 16.70 4.98
C GLY A 354 -1.70 16.68 3.59
N VAL A 355 -2.13 15.51 3.11
CA VAL A 355 -3.00 15.40 1.93
C VAL A 355 -4.36 16.03 2.23
N SER A 356 -4.99 16.68 1.25
CA SER A 356 -6.30 17.33 1.44
C SER A 356 -7.39 16.31 1.78
N TYR A 357 -8.44 16.72 2.51
CA TYR A 357 -9.57 15.85 2.79
C TYR A 357 -10.26 15.41 1.50
N GLU A 358 -10.37 16.32 0.54
CA GLU A 358 -10.94 16.08 -0.79
C GLU A 358 -10.17 15.00 -1.56
N ASP A 359 -8.84 14.99 -1.47
CA ASP A 359 -7.98 14.02 -2.16
C ASP A 359 -7.91 12.68 -1.42
N MET A 360 -7.90 12.66 -0.09
CA MET A 360 -8.05 11.41 0.69
C MET A 360 -9.41 10.74 0.43
N VAL A 361 -10.47 11.53 0.30
CA VAL A 361 -11.78 11.00 -0.10
C VAL A 361 -11.74 10.51 -1.56
N ARG A 362 -11.06 11.22 -2.47
CA ARG A 362 -10.85 10.72 -3.85
C ARG A 362 -10.15 9.37 -3.85
N ASP A 363 -9.04 9.20 -3.14
CA ASP A 363 -8.35 7.91 -3.07
C ASP A 363 -9.28 6.81 -2.54
N TYR A 364 -9.97 7.06 -1.44
CA TYR A 364 -10.89 6.08 -0.88
C TYR A 364 -11.98 5.68 -1.88
N GLU A 365 -12.65 6.64 -2.51
CA GLU A 365 -13.77 6.43 -3.42
C GLU A 365 -13.36 5.80 -4.76
N LEU A 366 -12.08 5.90 -5.19
CA LEU A 366 -11.54 5.14 -6.34
C LEU A 366 -11.77 3.63 -6.21
N THR A 367 -11.92 3.12 -4.99
CA THR A 367 -12.32 1.73 -4.73
C THR A 367 -13.60 1.33 -5.47
N SER A 368 -14.52 2.28 -5.69
CA SER A 368 -15.77 2.07 -6.44
C SER A 368 -15.53 1.67 -7.90
N PHE A 369 -14.36 1.93 -8.47
CA PHE A 369 -14.01 1.52 -9.83
C PHE A 369 -13.46 0.08 -9.89
N SER A 370 -13.28 -0.59 -8.74
CA SER A 370 -12.90 -2.00 -8.63
C SER A 370 -14.10 -2.95 -8.60
N LYS A 371 -13.86 -4.26 -8.75
CA LYS A 371 -14.89 -5.31 -8.61
C LYS A 371 -15.56 -5.38 -7.23
N PHE A 372 -15.01 -4.71 -6.21
CA PHE A 372 -15.52 -4.73 -4.84
C PHE A 372 -16.69 -3.77 -4.56
N GLY A 373 -17.16 -3.08 -5.61
CA GLY A 373 -18.38 -2.26 -5.59
C GLY A 373 -18.22 -0.94 -4.84
N ASP A 374 -19.36 -0.26 -4.68
CA ASP A 374 -19.40 1.12 -4.21
C ASP A 374 -18.77 1.30 -2.81
N ARG A 375 -18.00 2.38 -2.68
CA ARG A 375 -17.43 2.92 -1.45
C ARG A 375 -17.46 4.44 -1.56
N TYR A 376 -18.49 5.04 -0.97
CA TYR A 376 -18.72 6.49 -1.02
C TYR A 376 -18.50 7.12 0.37
N ARG A 377 -18.18 8.42 0.41
CA ARG A 377 -18.00 9.19 1.66
C ARG A 377 -19.24 9.17 2.57
N SER A 378 -20.43 9.17 1.99
CA SER A 378 -21.74 9.08 2.66
C SER A 378 -22.83 8.66 1.66
N ARG A 379 -24.13 8.74 2.00
CA ARG A 379 -25.21 8.48 1.04
C ARG A 379 -25.28 9.59 0.00
N LEU A 380 -25.83 9.30 -1.18
CA LEU A 380 -26.18 10.34 -2.15
C LEU A 380 -27.48 11.03 -1.72
N LYS A 381 -27.58 12.33 -1.98
CA LYS A 381 -28.85 13.08 -1.93
C LYS A 381 -29.86 12.46 -2.92
N GLU A 382 -31.17 12.58 -2.66
CA GLU A 382 -32.22 11.94 -3.50
C GLU A 382 -32.18 12.38 -4.96
N ASP A 383 -31.88 13.67 -5.19
CA ASP A 383 -31.69 14.29 -6.51
C ASP A 383 -30.35 13.94 -7.18
N LYS A 384 -29.45 13.26 -6.45
CA LYS A 384 -28.07 12.89 -6.84
C LYS A 384 -27.18 14.09 -7.15
N SER A 385 -27.50 15.28 -6.63
CA SER A 385 -26.68 16.50 -6.78
C SER A 385 -25.37 16.45 -5.98
N GLY A 386 -25.25 15.52 -5.03
CA GLY A 386 -24.08 15.33 -4.20
C GLY A 386 -24.34 14.40 -3.02
N PHE A 387 -23.65 14.62 -1.91
CA PHE A 387 -23.61 13.71 -0.75
C PHE A 387 -24.39 14.21 0.46
N ASP A 388 -24.86 13.32 1.33
CA ASP A 388 -25.52 13.70 2.58
C ASP A 388 -24.53 13.94 3.72
N ASP A 389 -24.96 14.68 4.74
CA ASP A 389 -24.11 15.06 5.87
C ASP A 389 -23.84 13.92 6.87
N SER A 390 -24.42 12.73 6.67
CA SER A 390 -24.31 11.62 7.63
C SER A 390 -22.88 11.10 7.81
N GLY A 391 -22.04 11.22 6.76
CA GLY A 391 -20.74 10.57 6.71
C GLY A 391 -20.80 9.03 6.63
N VAL A 392 -22.00 8.45 6.40
CA VAL A 392 -22.26 7.01 6.38
C VAL A 392 -22.97 6.64 5.09
N TYR A 393 -22.27 5.94 4.20
CA TYR A 393 -22.88 5.40 2.98
C TYR A 393 -23.79 4.19 3.28
N LYS A 394 -23.46 3.38 4.31
CA LYS A 394 -24.24 2.21 4.71
C LYS A 394 -24.02 1.83 6.19
N ASP A 395 -25.09 1.47 6.91
CA ASP A 395 -25.04 0.69 8.17
C ASP A 395 -26.22 -0.30 8.20
N GLU A 396 -26.19 -1.26 7.27
CA GLU A 396 -27.36 -2.11 6.96
C GLU A 396 -26.90 -3.56 6.72
N GLY A 397 -27.61 -4.52 7.32
CA GLY A 397 -27.31 -5.96 7.15
C GLY A 397 -25.92 -6.38 7.67
N GLY A 398 -25.36 -5.64 8.63
CA GLY A 398 -23.99 -5.84 9.14
C GLY A 398 -22.89 -5.18 8.31
N ALA A 399 -23.19 -4.67 7.10
CA ALA A 399 -22.26 -3.92 6.28
C ALA A 399 -22.23 -2.44 6.73
N TYR A 400 -21.07 -1.98 7.21
CA TYR A 400 -20.86 -0.63 7.70
C TYR A 400 -19.77 0.11 6.91
N ILE A 401 -20.15 1.24 6.32
CA ILE A 401 -19.31 2.11 5.50
C ILE A 401 -19.51 3.56 6.00
N GLY A 402 -18.58 4.01 6.85
CA GLY A 402 -18.69 5.26 7.63
C GLY A 402 -17.49 6.20 7.44
N PHE A 403 -16.99 6.34 6.20
CA PHE A 403 -15.74 7.06 5.91
C PHE A 403 -15.82 8.56 6.26
N GLY A 404 -16.88 9.26 5.86
CA GLY A 404 -17.08 10.66 6.26
C GLY A 404 -17.31 10.82 7.76
N LYS A 405 -17.94 9.84 8.43
CA LYS A 405 -18.18 9.86 9.89
C LYS A 405 -16.86 9.71 10.66
N PHE A 406 -15.92 8.89 10.15
CA PHE A 406 -14.56 8.75 10.70
C PHE A 406 -13.79 10.07 10.69
N ALA A 407 -13.81 10.82 9.58
CA ALA A 407 -13.20 12.15 9.51
C ALA A 407 -13.82 13.14 10.52
N LYS A 408 -15.15 13.19 10.59
CA LYS A 408 -15.89 14.05 11.54
C LYS A 408 -15.60 13.70 13.01
N GLU A 409 -15.51 12.42 13.35
CA GLU A 409 -15.21 11.98 14.72
C GLU A 409 -13.74 12.17 15.11
N LEU A 410 -12.78 11.97 14.19
CA LEU A 410 -11.38 12.33 14.43
C LEU A 410 -11.24 13.80 14.81
N LEU A 411 -11.85 14.69 14.03
CA LEU A 411 -11.90 16.13 14.31
C LEU A 411 -12.56 16.43 15.67
N SER A 412 -13.66 15.76 16.00
CA SER A 412 -14.41 15.99 17.24
C SER A 412 -13.71 15.51 18.52
N TYR A 413 -12.91 14.44 18.45
CA TYR A 413 -12.28 13.82 19.64
C TYR A 413 -10.78 14.12 19.77
N TYR A 414 -10.09 14.44 18.67
CA TYR A 414 -8.64 14.62 18.65
C TYR A 414 -8.19 15.96 18.01
N GLY A 415 -9.08 16.71 17.38
CA GLY A 415 -8.81 18.06 16.89
C GLY A 415 -8.74 19.11 18.01
N ASP A 416 -8.51 20.37 17.61
CA ASP A 416 -8.41 21.54 18.50
C ASP A 416 -9.55 22.56 18.30
N GLY A 417 -10.57 22.20 17.52
CA GLY A 417 -11.67 23.06 17.12
C GLY A 417 -11.44 23.89 15.84
N LYS A 418 -10.23 23.93 15.25
CA LYS A 418 -9.93 24.71 14.03
C LYS A 418 -10.17 23.96 12.72
N ASN A 419 -10.84 22.81 12.76
CA ASN A 419 -11.06 21.90 11.63
C ASN A 419 -9.75 21.33 11.01
N ASP A 420 -8.66 21.30 11.77
CA ASP A 420 -7.38 20.70 11.34
C ASP A 420 -7.41 19.17 11.49
N LEU A 421 -7.57 18.48 10.35
CA LEU A 421 -7.62 17.02 10.26
C LEU A 421 -6.23 16.37 10.37
N GLN A 422 -5.16 17.05 9.94
CA GLN A 422 -3.79 16.54 10.09
C GLN A 422 -3.39 16.53 11.57
N LEU A 423 -3.69 17.60 12.30
CA LEU A 423 -3.53 17.69 13.75
C LEU A 423 -4.39 16.64 14.47
N ALA A 424 -5.65 16.46 14.06
CA ALA A 424 -6.53 15.44 14.65
C ALA A 424 -5.99 14.01 14.47
N ILE A 425 -5.51 13.68 13.27
CA ILE A 425 -4.88 12.38 12.97
C ILE A 425 -3.58 12.20 13.76
N SER A 426 -2.71 13.22 13.79
CA SER A 426 -1.47 13.21 14.58
C SER A 426 -1.75 13.01 16.07
N ASN A 427 -2.77 13.68 16.61
CA ASN A 427 -3.20 13.53 18.01
C ASN A 427 -3.79 12.15 18.30
N PHE A 428 -4.58 11.56 17.39
CA PHE A 428 -5.05 10.17 17.51
C PHE A 428 -3.88 9.18 17.58
N LEU A 429 -2.91 9.31 16.65
CA LEU A 429 -1.76 8.42 16.54
C LEU A 429 -0.78 8.57 17.73
N THR A 430 -0.51 9.79 18.20
CA THR A 430 0.46 10.04 19.29
C THR A 430 -0.13 9.95 20.70
N ARG A 431 -1.40 10.34 20.91
CA ARG A 431 -2.02 10.33 22.26
C ARG A 431 -2.62 8.97 22.58
N TYR A 432 -3.57 8.52 21.77
CA TYR A 432 -4.33 7.29 21.99
C TYR A 432 -3.60 6.04 21.51
N VAL A 433 -3.18 5.99 20.23
CA VAL A 433 -2.44 4.82 19.73
C VAL A 433 -1.06 4.74 20.36
N GLY A 434 -0.42 5.89 20.62
CA GLY A 434 0.86 5.97 21.30
C GLY A 434 2.06 5.61 20.42
N ILE A 435 2.03 6.08 19.16
CA ILE A 435 3.17 5.98 18.24
C ILE A 435 4.20 7.07 18.59
N PRO A 436 5.50 6.75 18.73
CA PRO A 436 6.57 7.72 18.94
C PRO A 436 6.66 8.76 17.80
N SER A 437 6.93 10.01 18.17
CA SER A 437 7.01 11.15 17.24
C SER A 437 8.15 11.00 16.23
N SER A 438 9.24 10.32 16.61
CA SER A 438 10.37 9.96 15.76
C SER A 438 9.98 9.00 14.62
N GLN A 439 9.13 8.01 14.88
CA GLN A 439 8.59 7.10 13.85
C GLN A 439 7.73 7.87 12.84
N ILE A 440 6.87 8.77 13.33
CA ILE A 440 6.07 9.67 12.48
C ILE A 440 6.95 10.58 11.63
N ALA A 441 8.03 11.13 12.19
CA ALA A 441 8.96 11.98 11.46
C ALA A 441 9.78 11.21 10.40
N SER A 442 10.24 10.00 10.71
CA SER A 442 10.90 9.13 9.72
C SER A 442 9.94 8.77 8.58
N PHE A 443 8.71 8.37 8.92
CA PHE A 443 7.66 8.11 7.93
C PHE A 443 7.40 9.31 7.01
N LYS A 444 7.21 10.53 7.58
CA LYS A 444 7.09 11.77 6.80
C LYS A 444 8.29 11.98 5.87
N GLY A 445 9.51 11.80 6.38
CA GLY A 445 10.74 12.00 5.62
C GLY A 445 10.95 11.00 4.48
N ILE A 446 10.54 9.74 4.67
CA ILE A 446 10.58 8.70 3.62
C ILE A 446 9.54 8.96 2.52
N MET A 447 8.35 9.44 2.89
CA MET A 447 7.22 9.66 1.96
C MET A 447 7.26 10.98 1.19
N THR A 448 8.07 11.95 1.62
CA THR A 448 8.15 13.30 1.00
C THR A 448 9.55 13.66 0.49
N GLY A 449 10.54 12.79 0.72
CA GLY A 449 11.97 13.08 0.51
C GLY A 449 12.59 14.08 1.49
N ARG A 450 11.79 14.71 2.37
CA ARG A 450 12.19 15.82 3.25
C ARG A 450 12.51 15.32 4.66
N LYS A 451 13.75 14.91 4.89
CA LYS A 451 14.24 14.51 6.22
C LYS A 451 14.66 15.75 7.03
N GLU A 452 14.05 15.99 8.19
CA GLU A 452 14.50 17.01 9.14
C GLU A 452 15.89 16.67 9.72
N LYS A 453 16.68 17.67 10.14
CA LYS A 453 17.87 17.44 10.97
C LYS A 453 17.41 17.03 12.37
N SER A 454 17.64 15.78 12.75
CA SER A 454 17.20 15.25 14.04
C SER A 454 18.19 14.28 14.70
N ILE A 455 18.00 14.06 15.99
CA ILE A 455 18.66 13.04 16.81
C ILE A 455 17.59 12.39 17.68
N THR A 456 17.58 11.05 17.78
CA THR A 456 16.84 10.33 18.82
C THR A 456 17.83 9.88 19.89
N LEU A 457 17.55 10.14 21.16
CA LEU A 457 18.44 9.74 22.26
C LEU A 457 18.40 8.23 22.49
N SER A 458 19.56 7.66 22.83
CA SER A 458 19.74 6.24 23.16
C SER A 458 19.14 5.85 24.51
N THR A 459 19.03 6.81 25.43
CA THR A 459 18.48 6.60 26.77
C THR A 459 16.96 6.73 26.77
N ARG A 460 16.27 5.86 27.51
CA ARG A 460 14.82 5.90 27.72
C ARG A 460 14.48 6.01 29.21
N PRO A 461 14.35 7.24 29.76
CA PRO A 461 13.89 7.43 31.13
C PRO A 461 12.47 6.89 31.36
N GLU A 462 12.20 6.41 32.58
CA GLU A 462 10.91 5.88 32.98
C GLU A 462 10.33 6.75 34.13
N PHE A 463 9.09 7.20 34.00
CA PHE A 463 8.48 8.19 34.89
C PHE A 463 7.13 7.70 35.42
N LEU A 464 7.01 7.59 36.74
CA LEU A 464 5.77 7.19 37.42
C LEU A 464 4.88 8.42 37.66
N LEU A 465 3.84 8.57 36.85
CA LEU A 465 2.94 9.73 36.79
C LEU A 465 2.20 10.00 38.11
N SER A 466 2.05 8.99 38.98
CA SER A 466 1.40 9.12 40.29
C SER A 466 2.29 9.73 41.38
N GLU A 467 3.62 9.79 41.17
CA GLU A 467 4.58 10.23 42.19
C GLU A 467 5.28 11.55 41.86
N SER A 468 5.13 12.05 40.62
CA SER A 468 5.79 13.26 40.12
C SER A 468 4.78 14.28 39.59
N GLU A 469 4.94 15.57 39.92
CA GLU A 469 4.24 16.68 39.26
C GLU A 469 5.04 17.34 38.15
N SER A 470 6.37 17.18 38.16
CA SER A 470 7.25 17.51 37.04
C SER A 470 8.40 16.51 36.89
N ILE A 471 9.05 16.53 35.73
CA ILE A 471 10.20 15.68 35.39
C ILE A 471 11.36 16.52 34.82
N ALA A 472 12.57 15.96 34.90
CA ALA A 472 13.76 16.52 34.27
C ALA A 472 14.29 15.56 33.18
N LEU A 473 14.85 16.11 32.11
CA LEU A 473 15.50 15.37 31.03
C LEU A 473 16.98 15.72 30.95
N SER A 474 17.85 14.71 30.83
CA SER A 474 19.19 14.95 30.31
C SER A 474 19.12 15.08 28.79
N LEU A 475 19.73 16.14 28.26
CA LEU A 475 19.91 16.39 26.83
C LEU A 475 21.40 16.35 26.43
N GLU A 476 22.27 15.86 27.32
CA GLU A 476 23.73 15.86 27.14
C GLU A 476 24.17 15.09 25.88
N GLU A 477 23.53 13.94 25.62
CA GLU A 477 23.77 13.10 24.44
C GLU A 477 23.53 13.86 23.12
N ALA A 478 22.56 14.78 23.08
CA ALA A 478 22.30 15.59 21.90
C ALA A 478 23.42 16.62 21.62
N ALA A 479 24.21 17.01 22.63
CA ALA A 479 25.22 18.08 22.57
C ALA A 479 24.69 19.35 21.86
N LEU A 480 23.69 19.98 22.49
CA LEU A 480 23.01 21.18 22.00
C LEU A 480 23.76 22.47 22.37
N ASP A 481 23.49 23.55 21.63
CA ASP A 481 23.99 24.88 21.93
C ASP A 481 23.41 25.37 23.27
N ALA A 482 24.22 26.01 24.11
CA ALA A 482 23.81 26.39 25.47
C ALA A 482 22.61 27.36 25.49
N GLY A 483 21.54 26.99 26.19
CA GLY A 483 20.30 27.77 26.28
C GLY A 483 19.43 27.78 25.02
N SER A 484 19.71 26.91 24.04
CA SER A 484 19.05 26.92 22.73
C SER A 484 17.69 26.22 22.63
N VAL A 485 17.13 25.71 23.73
CA VAL A 485 15.83 25.01 23.71
C VAL A 485 14.70 26.00 23.38
N GLU A 486 14.09 25.82 22.21
CA GLU A 486 13.07 26.71 21.68
C GLU A 486 11.66 26.23 22.03
N SER A 487 11.43 24.92 22.10
CA SER A 487 10.22 24.32 22.68
C SER A 487 10.44 22.87 23.09
N ILE A 488 9.60 22.42 24.03
CA ILE A 488 9.47 21.03 24.50
C ILE A 488 8.01 20.65 24.34
N SER A 489 7.72 19.46 23.81
CA SER A 489 6.35 19.00 23.62
C SER A 489 6.24 17.47 23.69
N LEU A 490 5.06 16.95 24.01
CA LEU A 490 4.75 15.52 23.89
C LEU A 490 3.36 15.34 23.28
N ALA A 491 3.26 14.50 22.25
CA ALA A 491 2.01 14.22 21.54
C ALA A 491 1.19 15.48 21.18
N GLY A 492 1.86 16.51 20.65
CA GLY A 492 1.22 17.78 20.26
C GLY A 492 0.74 18.66 21.42
N ILE A 493 1.23 18.44 22.65
CA ILE A 493 1.01 19.30 23.82
C ILE A 493 2.29 20.09 24.07
N ASP A 494 2.19 21.41 24.14
CA ASP A 494 3.29 22.30 24.54
C ASP A 494 3.58 22.15 26.04
N LEU A 495 4.85 21.94 26.38
CA LEU A 495 5.36 21.77 27.75
C LEU A 495 6.37 22.86 28.13
N GLY A 496 6.46 23.94 27.34
CA GLY A 496 7.34 25.07 27.58
C GLY A 496 8.75 24.87 27.00
N LYS A 497 9.77 25.29 27.76
CA LYS A 497 11.17 25.37 27.27
C LYS A 497 12.23 24.91 28.28
N ASP A 498 11.83 24.55 29.49
CA ASP A 498 12.74 24.17 30.57
C ASP A 498 12.84 22.64 30.68
N PRO A 499 13.94 22.01 30.22
CA PRO A 499 14.11 20.56 30.32
C PRO A 499 14.37 20.08 31.74
N SER A 500 14.63 20.98 32.71
CA SER A 500 14.85 20.61 34.12
C SER A 500 13.57 20.54 34.95
N ASN A 501 12.45 21.08 34.46
CA ASN A 501 11.19 21.18 35.19
C ASN A 501 9.96 21.13 34.26
N ILE A 502 9.79 20.00 33.55
CA ILE A 502 8.65 19.76 32.66
C ILE A 502 7.44 19.36 33.49
N ALA A 503 6.40 20.19 33.52
CA ALA A 503 5.15 19.90 34.25
C ALA A 503 4.37 18.73 33.62
N LEU A 504 3.93 17.78 34.45
CA LEU A 504 3.18 16.60 34.00
C LEU A 504 1.65 16.79 33.95
N SER A 505 1.08 17.85 34.56
CA SER A 505 -0.38 18.01 34.58
C SER A 505 -1.05 17.99 33.20
N PRO A 506 -0.51 18.62 32.12
CA PRO A 506 -1.12 18.56 30.79
C PRO A 506 -1.13 17.15 30.18
N ILE A 507 -0.20 16.30 30.59
CA ILE A 507 -0.09 14.89 30.17
C ILE A 507 -1.08 14.02 30.95
N LYS A 508 -1.20 14.24 32.27
CA LYS A 508 -2.20 13.61 33.14
C LYS A 508 -3.63 13.93 32.70
N GLU A 509 -3.92 15.20 32.41
CA GLU A 509 -5.23 15.68 31.93
C GLU A 509 -5.69 15.08 30.60
N LYS A 510 -4.76 14.48 29.83
CA LYS A 510 -5.04 13.77 28.57
C LYS A 510 -4.86 12.25 28.65
N ASN A 511 -4.65 11.70 29.86
CA ASN A 511 -4.43 10.28 30.14
C ASN A 511 -3.27 9.63 29.34
N ILE A 512 -2.28 10.42 28.91
CA ILE A 512 -1.23 9.95 28.00
C ILE A 512 -0.20 9.13 28.79
N SER A 513 -0.02 7.87 28.37
CA SER A 513 0.77 6.87 29.10
C SER A 513 1.31 5.75 28.18
N GLY A 514 2.35 5.06 28.64
CA GLY A 514 3.16 4.11 27.86
C GLY A 514 4.37 4.78 27.18
N GLU A 515 4.96 4.08 26.21
CA GLU A 515 6.12 4.56 25.45
C GLU A 515 5.75 5.78 24.58
N ARG A 516 6.56 6.85 24.62
CA ARG A 516 6.39 8.10 23.85
C ARG A 516 7.74 8.72 23.54
N ASP A 517 7.75 9.71 22.64
CA ASP A 517 8.85 10.68 22.56
C ASP A 517 8.41 12.02 23.15
N ILE A 518 9.27 12.63 23.98
CA ILE A 518 9.27 14.07 24.18
C ILE A 518 10.07 14.68 23.02
N VAL A 519 9.48 15.64 22.32
CA VAL A 519 10.06 16.34 21.17
C VAL A 519 10.59 17.69 21.63
N VAL A 520 11.90 17.89 21.51
CA VAL A 520 12.58 19.15 21.83
C VAL A 520 13.06 19.79 20.53
N LYS A 521 12.63 21.02 20.24
CA LYS A 521 13.22 21.83 19.15
C LYS A 521 14.28 22.74 19.77
N ALA A 522 15.50 22.69 19.22
CA ALA A 522 16.66 23.40 19.76
C ALA A 522 17.67 23.75 18.65
N LYS A 523 18.88 24.19 19.01
CA LYS A 523 19.99 24.41 18.06
C LYS A 523 21.23 23.59 18.42
N LYS A 524 21.97 23.22 17.39
CA LYS A 524 23.26 22.53 17.46
C LYS A 524 24.17 23.02 16.35
N ASP A 525 25.33 23.53 16.72
CA ASP A 525 26.29 24.19 15.84
C ASP A 525 25.66 25.42 15.14
N GLY A 526 24.78 26.14 15.84
CA GLY A 526 24.01 27.28 15.34
C GLY A 526 22.82 26.94 14.43
N ALA A 527 22.66 25.67 14.03
CA ALA A 527 21.59 25.21 13.15
C ALA A 527 20.46 24.51 13.92
N GLU A 528 19.22 24.76 13.52
CA GLU A 528 18.00 24.14 14.09
C GLU A 528 18.06 22.61 14.04
N ILE A 529 17.58 21.96 15.10
CA ILE A 529 17.57 20.51 15.25
C ILE A 529 16.36 20.03 16.07
N THR A 530 15.83 18.87 15.72
CA THR A 530 14.80 18.17 16.50
C THR A 530 15.43 17.05 17.31
N VAL A 531 15.33 17.09 18.64
CA VAL A 531 15.71 15.97 19.51
C VAL A 531 14.46 15.21 19.92
N TYR A 532 14.44 13.91 19.67
CA TYR A 532 13.46 12.98 20.22
C TYR A 532 14.06 12.32 21.46
N VAL A 533 13.38 12.44 22.59
CA VAL A 533 13.76 11.81 23.86
C VAL A 533 12.74 10.70 24.14
N PRO A 534 13.08 9.42 23.90
CA PRO A 534 12.19 8.32 24.23
C PRO A 534 11.93 8.27 25.73
N VAL A 535 10.69 8.05 26.15
CA VAL A 535 10.29 7.95 27.55
C VAL A 535 9.25 6.85 27.75
N LEU A 536 9.22 6.24 28.94
CA LEU A 536 8.13 5.38 29.40
C LEU A 536 7.33 6.10 30.48
N LEU A 537 6.07 6.45 30.18
CA LEU A 537 5.17 7.12 31.11
C LEU A 537 4.28 6.09 31.82
N ILE A 538 4.61 5.75 33.07
CA ILE A 538 3.96 4.70 33.86
C ILE A 538 2.81 5.31 34.67
N THR A 539 1.60 4.75 34.55
CA THR A 539 0.41 5.18 35.32
C THR A 539 0.35 4.54 36.71
N LYS A 540 0.74 3.27 36.82
CA LYS A 540 0.78 2.51 38.07
C LYS A 540 1.79 1.37 37.97
N MET A 541 2.57 1.16 39.03
CA MET A 541 3.32 -0.08 39.26
C MET A 541 2.39 -1.16 39.81
N ILE A 542 2.44 -2.37 39.24
CA ILE A 542 1.61 -3.51 39.65
C ILE A 542 2.46 -4.42 40.56
N GLY A 543 2.15 -4.47 41.85
CA GLY A 543 2.94 -5.21 42.85
C GLY A 543 2.47 -6.65 43.07
N SER A 544 1.30 -7.03 42.54
CA SER A 544 0.70 -8.36 42.79
C SER A 544 -0.17 -8.85 41.63
N ALA A 545 -0.39 -10.18 41.60
CA ALA A 545 -1.32 -10.80 40.65
C ALA A 545 -2.77 -10.34 40.88
N ASP A 546 -3.18 -10.10 42.13
CA ASP A 546 -4.53 -9.62 42.45
C ASP A 546 -4.76 -8.19 41.97
N GLU A 547 -3.73 -7.33 41.94
CA GLU A 547 -3.83 -6.02 41.29
C GLU A 547 -3.91 -6.11 39.76
N LEU A 548 -3.17 -7.04 39.14
CA LEU A 548 -3.26 -7.28 37.69
C LEU A 548 -4.66 -7.80 37.29
N ILE A 549 -5.24 -8.68 38.11
CA ILE A 549 -6.60 -9.18 37.95
C ILE A 549 -7.63 -8.07 38.25
N GLY A 550 -7.35 -7.22 39.25
CA GLY A 550 -8.20 -6.09 39.62
C GLY A 550 -8.21 -4.94 38.61
N LEU A 551 -7.20 -4.86 37.74
CA LEU A 551 -7.11 -3.92 36.61
C LEU A 551 -7.71 -4.49 35.30
N ASP A 552 -8.01 -5.79 35.23
CA ASP A 552 -8.68 -6.48 34.10
C ASP A 552 -10.20 -6.23 34.09
N THR A 553 -10.59 -4.96 34.20
CA THR A 553 -11.95 -4.48 34.51
C THR A 553 -12.97 -4.56 33.36
N TYR A 554 -12.79 -5.51 32.44
CA TYR A 554 -13.82 -5.88 31.44
C TYR A 554 -14.19 -7.37 31.45
N ARG A 555 -13.62 -8.20 32.35
CA ARG A 555 -13.95 -9.63 32.47
C ARG A 555 -15.08 -9.96 33.47
N LYS A 556 -16.32 -9.58 33.17
CA LYS A 556 -17.48 -10.17 33.87
C LYS A 556 -17.92 -11.48 33.20
N LYS A 557 -17.40 -12.60 33.71
CA LYS A 557 -17.56 -13.96 33.15
C LYS A 557 -19.01 -14.49 33.32
N GLY A 558 -19.87 -14.20 32.35
CA GLY A 558 -21.27 -14.65 32.31
C GLY A 558 -21.60 -15.48 31.08
N GLY A 559 -21.74 -16.80 31.25
CA GLY A 559 -22.08 -17.75 30.17
C GLY A 559 -20.88 -18.20 29.32
N ASP A 560 -21.07 -19.27 28.54
CA ASP A 560 -20.03 -20.01 27.81
C ASP A 560 -19.56 -19.31 26.50
N GLY A 561 -19.45 -17.98 26.51
CA GLY A 561 -18.92 -17.19 25.40
C GLY A 561 -17.39 -17.06 25.41
N PRO A 562 -16.71 -16.98 24.26
CA PRO A 562 -15.27 -16.77 24.19
C PRO A 562 -14.89 -15.34 24.64
N SER A 563 -14.02 -15.25 25.64
CA SER A 563 -13.51 -13.98 26.19
C SER A 563 -12.66 -13.19 25.19
N ARG A 564 -12.73 -11.86 25.23
CA ARG A 564 -11.72 -10.95 24.66
C ARG A 564 -11.31 -9.89 25.70
N LEU A 565 -10.13 -9.29 25.50
CA LEU A 565 -9.35 -8.50 26.46
C LEU A 565 -9.21 -7.04 26.00
N THR A 566 -8.89 -6.12 26.91
CA THR A 566 -8.43 -4.75 26.58
C THR A 566 -6.93 -4.57 26.85
N ASN A 567 -6.40 -3.38 26.55
CA ASN A 567 -4.96 -3.08 26.58
C ASN A 567 -4.33 -3.13 27.98
N TYR A 568 -3.07 -3.55 27.98
CA TYR A 568 -1.98 -2.90 28.71
C TYR A 568 -0.95 -2.45 27.65
#